data_AF-A0A1Z1DYU3-F1
#
_entry.id   AF-A0A1Z1DYU3-F1
#
_cell.length_a   1.000
_cell.length_b   1.000
_cell.length_c   1.000
_cell.angle_alpha   90.00
_cell.angle_beta   90.00
_cell.angle_gamma   90.00
#
_symmetry.space_group_name_H-M   'P 1'
#
loop_
_entity.id
_entity.type
_entity.pdbx_description
1 polymer ?
#
loop_
_entity_poly.entity_id
_entity_poly.type
_entity_poly.pdbx_seq_one_letter_code
_entity_poly.pdbx_strand_id
1 'polypeptide(L)'
;SELYGRQMPWIASHTAMVAFMAGSAGSPNIATLIVLRFLAGTFGGSPLVNSGGAIADLFPPAQRGLAMTIYCVAPFLGPILGPIVGGF
;
A
#
# COMPACT_ATOMS: atom_id res chain seq x y z
N SER A 1 -11.42 14.95 2.10
CA SER A 1 -11.34 13.55 2.53
C SER A 1 -12.59 13.02 3.23
N GLU A 2 -13.66 13.81 3.37
CA GLU A 2 -15.03 13.30 3.58
C GLU A 2 -15.96 13.55 2.37
N LEU A 3 -15.59 14.48 1.49
CA LEU A 3 -16.39 14.91 0.33
C LEU A 3 -16.38 13.98 -0.90
N TYR A 4 -15.45 13.02 -1.00
CA TYR A 4 -15.25 12.20 -2.22
C TYR A 4 -15.24 10.68 -1.99
N GLY A 5 -15.60 10.24 -0.78
CA GLY A 5 -15.51 8.84 -0.37
C GLY A 5 -14.04 8.39 -0.19
N ARG A 6 -13.79 7.57 0.84
CA ARG A 6 -12.43 7.06 1.15
C ARG A 6 -11.82 6.21 0.05
N GLN A 7 -12.66 5.62 -0.81
CA GLN A 7 -12.25 4.60 -1.77
C GLN A 7 -11.49 5.18 -2.98
N MET A 8 -11.93 6.31 -3.55
CA MET A 8 -11.26 6.93 -4.71
C MET A 8 -9.80 7.34 -4.44
N PRO A 9 -9.48 8.09 -3.37
CA PRO A 9 -8.09 8.45 -3.08
C PRO A 9 -7.24 7.22 -2.73
N TRP A 10 -7.85 6.17 -2.17
CA TRP A 10 -7.16 4.91 -1.89
C TRP A 10 -6.74 4.19 -3.18
N ILE A 11 -7.66 4.04 -4.13
CA ILE A 11 -7.38 3.43 -5.44
C ILE A 11 -6.35 4.28 -6.22
N ALA A 12 -6.55 5.60 -6.29
CA ALA A 12 -5.65 6.49 -7.03
C ALA A 12 -4.20 6.42 -6.51
N SER A 13 -4.03 6.43 -5.19
CA SER A 13 -2.70 6.32 -4.56
C SER A 13 -2.04 4.97 -4.85
N HIS A 14 -2.80 3.86 -4.76
CA HIS A 14 -2.28 2.53 -5.07
C HIS A 14 -1.91 2.39 -6.54
N THR A 15 -2.73 2.90 -7.46
CA THR A 15 -2.42 2.85 -8.89
C THR A 15 -1.16 3.65 -9.21
N ALA A 16 -0.99 4.82 -8.59
CA ALA A 16 0.22 5.63 -8.76
C ALA A 16 1.45 4.90 -8.20
N MET A 17 1.37 4.33 -6.99
CA MET A 17 2.44 3.54 -6.39
C MET A 17 2.88 2.39 -7.31
N VAL A 18 1.92 1.58 -7.81
CA VAL A 18 2.21 0.44 -8.70
C VAL A 18 2.85 0.91 -9.99
N ALA A 19 2.37 2.00 -10.59
CA ALA A 19 2.95 2.55 -11.81
C ALA A 19 4.40 3.02 -11.61
N PHE A 20 4.71 3.72 -10.51
CA PHE A 20 6.07 4.15 -10.22
C PHE A 20 7.00 2.99 -9.83
N MET A 21 6.48 1.97 -9.14
CA MET A 21 7.23 0.73 -8.88
C MET A 21 7.57 -0.02 -10.17
N ALA A 22 6.60 -0.17 -11.08
CA ALA A 22 6.84 -0.79 -12.38
C ALA A 22 7.86 0.02 -13.21
N GLY A 23 7.74 1.35 -13.20
CA GLY A 23 8.72 2.24 -13.84
C GLY A 23 10.12 2.08 -13.27
N SER A 24 10.26 1.83 -11.95
CA SER A 24 11.56 1.61 -11.34
C SER A 24 12.24 0.32 -11.82
N ALA A 25 11.48 -0.71 -12.19
CA ALA A 25 12.03 -1.95 -12.75
C ALA A 25 12.68 -1.74 -14.13
N GLY A 26 12.19 -0.77 -14.91
CA GLY A 26 12.72 -0.45 -16.24
C GLY A 26 13.70 0.73 -16.27
N SER A 27 14.15 1.24 -15.13
CA SER A 27 14.95 2.46 -15.07
C SER A 27 16.39 2.23 -15.55
N PRO A 28 16.89 3.01 -16.53
CA PRO A 28 18.25 2.85 -17.06
C PRO A 28 19.34 3.50 -16.21
N ASN A 29 18.97 4.43 -15.30
CA ASN A 29 19.92 5.25 -14.54
C ASN A 29 19.57 5.28 -13.05
N ILE A 30 20.60 5.44 -12.19
CA ILE A 30 20.44 5.55 -10.73
C ILE A 30 19.61 6.77 -10.33
N ALA A 31 19.80 7.92 -10.99
CA ALA A 31 19.03 9.13 -10.70
C ALA A 31 17.53 8.91 -10.93
N THR A 32 17.17 8.29 -12.07
CA THR A 32 15.78 7.96 -12.41
C THR A 32 15.21 6.93 -11.43
N LEU A 33 15.99 5.93 -11.01
CA LEU A 33 15.60 4.98 -9.97
C LEU A 33 15.23 5.70 -8.66
N ILE A 34 16.09 6.62 -8.19
CA ILE A 34 15.88 7.33 -6.91
C ILE A 34 14.59 8.16 -6.97
N VAL A 35 14.36 8.90 -8.06
CA VAL A 35 13.14 9.70 -8.23
C VAL A 35 11.90 8.81 -8.24
N LEU A 36 11.92 7.71 -9.00
CA LEU A 36 10.80 6.78 -9.06
C LEU A 36 10.54 6.09 -7.72
N ARG A 37 11.58 5.74 -6.97
CA ARG A 37 11.45 5.19 -5.61
C ARG A 37 10.87 6.21 -4.63
N PHE A 38 11.29 7.47 -4.72
CA PHE A 38 10.75 8.54 -3.88
C PHE A 38 9.25 8.75 -4.13
N LEU A 39 8.85 8.80 -5.41
CA LEU A 39 7.44 8.93 -5.79
C LEU A 39 6.63 7.71 -5.37
N ALA A 40 7.12 6.50 -5.64
CA ALA A 40 6.48 5.26 -5.19
C ALA A 40 6.28 5.23 -3.67
N GLY A 41 7.29 5.68 -2.90
CA GLY A 41 7.21 5.78 -1.44
C GLY A 41 6.17 6.81 -0.97
N THR A 42 6.09 7.97 -1.64
CA THR A 42 5.14 9.03 -1.30
C THR A 42 3.69 8.56 -1.48
N PHE A 43 3.39 7.89 -2.58
CA PHE A 43 2.04 7.34 -2.82
C PHE A 43 1.76 6.06 -2.03
N GLY A 44 2.81 5.30 -1.66
CA GLY A 44 2.70 4.09 -0.84
C GLY A 44 2.32 4.33 0.63
N GLY A 45 2.36 5.57 1.12
CA GLY A 45 1.93 5.90 2.50
C GLY A 45 0.42 5.84 2.71
N SER A 46 -0.38 6.01 1.65
CA SER A 46 -1.85 6.06 1.70
C SER A 46 -2.52 4.83 2.37
N PRO A 47 -2.17 3.57 2.07
CA PRO A 47 -2.74 2.40 2.75
C PRO A 47 -2.49 2.39 4.26
N LEU A 48 -1.37 2.90 4.76
CA LEU A 48 -1.03 2.84 6.19
C LEU A 48 -1.93 3.74 7.04
N VAL A 49 -2.27 4.93 6.53
CA VAL A 49 -3.12 5.90 7.24
C VAL A 49 -4.61 5.62 7.04
N ASN A 50 -5.01 5.12 5.87
CA ASN A 50 -6.42 4.96 5.52
C ASN A 50 -7.02 3.59 5.87
N SER A 51 -6.21 2.57 6.12
CA SER A 51 -6.67 1.21 6.43
C SER A 51 -7.41 1.14 7.78
N GLY A 52 -6.86 1.76 8.82
CA GLY A 52 -7.42 1.65 10.17
C GLY A 52 -8.85 2.15 10.27
N GLY A 53 -9.14 3.31 9.67
CA GLY A 53 -10.53 3.78 9.63
C GLY A 53 -11.40 2.97 8.67
N ALA A 54 -10.87 2.34 7.62
CA ALA A 54 -11.69 1.62 6.64
C ALA A 54 -12.20 0.33 7.28
N ILE A 55 -11.37 -0.30 8.10
CA ILE A 55 -11.75 -1.42 8.96
C ILE A 55 -12.78 -0.98 10.01
N ALA A 56 -12.63 0.23 10.57
CA ALA A 56 -13.61 0.75 11.52
C ALA A 56 -14.98 1.03 10.88
N ASP A 57 -15.02 1.44 9.62
CA ASP A 57 -16.26 1.67 8.86
C ASP A 57 -16.92 0.36 8.42
N LEU A 58 -16.14 -0.70 8.17
CA LEU A 58 -16.64 -1.98 7.65
C LEU A 58 -17.10 -2.96 8.74
N PHE A 59 -16.48 -2.92 9.93
CA PHE A 59 -16.74 -3.90 11.00
C PHE A 59 -17.40 -3.29 12.24
N PRO A 60 -18.34 -4.02 12.88
CA PRO A 60 -18.93 -3.61 14.14
C PRO A 60 -17.87 -3.59 15.25
N PRO A 61 -18.03 -2.75 16.29
CA PRO A 61 -16.99 -2.50 17.31
C PRO A 61 -16.42 -3.77 17.95
N ALA A 62 -17.27 -4.79 18.18
CA ALA A 62 -16.87 -6.07 18.78
C ALA A 62 -15.90 -6.89 17.91
N GLN A 63 -15.90 -6.70 16.59
CA GLN A 63 -15.08 -7.47 15.64
C GLN A 63 -13.88 -6.68 15.09
N ARG A 64 -13.81 -5.36 15.34
CA ARG A 64 -12.73 -4.49 14.84
C ARG A 64 -11.34 -4.93 15.29
N GLY A 65 -11.21 -5.41 16.52
CA GLY A 65 -9.92 -5.89 17.04
C GLY A 65 -9.37 -7.04 16.21
N LEU A 66 -10.21 -8.05 15.93
CA LEU A 66 -9.83 -9.19 15.11
C LEU A 66 -9.54 -8.79 13.65
N ALA A 67 -10.36 -7.92 13.06
CA ALA A 67 -10.15 -7.43 11.70
C ALA A 67 -8.83 -6.65 11.57
N MET A 68 -8.49 -5.81 12.56
CA MET A 68 -7.21 -5.10 12.62
C MET A 68 -6.04 -6.06 12.78
N THR A 69 -6.15 -7.09 13.62
CA THR A 69 -5.08 -8.09 13.79
C THR A 69 -4.79 -8.81 12.47
N ILE A 70 -5.83 -9.25 11.74
CA ILE A 70 -5.67 -9.88 10.43
C ILE A 70 -5.02 -8.91 9.43
N TYR A 71 -5.44 -7.64 9.42
CA TYR A 71 -4.82 -6.62 8.58
C TYR A 71 -3.32 -6.42 8.91
N CYS A 72 -2.94 -6.42 10.19
CA CYS A 72 -1.55 -6.30 10.61
C CYS A 72 -0.69 -7.51 10.20
N VAL A 73 -1.26 -8.69 10.01
CA VAL A 73 -0.52 -9.88 9.52
C VAL A 73 -0.13 -9.74 8.05
N ALA A 74 -0.94 -9.08 7.24
CA ALA A 74 -0.70 -8.91 5.80
C ALA A 74 0.70 -8.33 5.45
N PRO A 75 1.18 -7.22 6.07
CA PRO A 75 2.52 -6.69 5.78
C PRO A 75 3.66 -7.59 6.24
N PHE A 76 3.45 -8.46 7.24
CA PHE A 76 4.48 -9.45 7.63
C PHE A 76 4.56 -10.62 6.65
N LEU A 77 3.44 -10.98 6.02
CA LEU A 77 3.42 -12.03 5.02
C LEU A 77 4.15 -11.62 3.72
N GLY A 78 4.16 -10.33 3.39
CA GLY A 78 4.85 -9.78 2.22
C GLY A 78 6.34 -10.16 2.14
N PRO A 79 7.15 -9.85 3.17
CA PRO A 79 8.57 -10.24 3.22
C PRO A 79 8.80 -11.76 3.26
N ILE A 80 7.85 -12.54 3.75
CA ILE A 80 7.95 -14.01 3.79
C ILE A 80 7.75 -14.60 2.39
N LEU A 81 6.74 -14.13 1.67
CA LEU A 81 6.39 -14.64 0.33
C LEU A 81 7.20 -13.99 -0.80
N GLY A 82 7.66 -12.75 -0.60
CA GLY A 82 8.36 -11.97 -1.61
C GLY A 82 9.57 -12.68 -2.23
N PRO A 83 10.54 -13.19 -1.44
CA PRO A 83 11.70 -13.91 -1.97
C PRO A 83 11.33 -15.21 -2.68
N ILE A 84 10.30 -15.92 -2.20
CA ILE A 84 9.85 -17.20 -2.77
C ILE A 84 9.31 -16.99 -4.19
N VAL A 85 8.51 -15.95 -4.40
CA VAL A 85 7.95 -15.62 -5.72
C VAL A 85 8.94 -14.85 -6.59
N GLY A 86 9.82 -14.05 -5.98
CA GLY A 86 10.81 -13.21 -6.67
C GLY A 86 12.02 -13.95 -7.24
N GLY A 87 12.23 -15.21 -6.85
CA GLY A 87 13.32 -16.05 -7.37
C GLY A 87 14.58 -16.13 -6.51
N PHE A 88 14.49 -15.75 -5.22
CA PHE A 88 15.56 -15.44 -4.25
C PHE A 88 16.17 -14.04 -4.36
#